data_AF-A0A7K4Q5Z3-F1
#
_entry.id   AF-A0A7K4Q5Z3-F1
#
_cell.length_a   1.000
_cell.length_b   1.000
_cell.length_c   1.000
_cell.angle_alpha   90.00
_cell.angle_beta   90.00
_cell.angle_gamma   90.00
#
_symmetry.space_group_name_H-M   'P 1'
#
loop_
_entity.id
_entity.type
_entity.pdbx_description
1 polymer ?
#
loop_
_entity_poly.entity_id
_entity_poly.type
_entity_poly.pdbx_seq_one_letter_code
_entity_poly.pdbx_strand_id
1 'polypeptide(L)'
;VFPGNCWAFKGHQGQVVIKLPARVYLTAITLQHISKDASPSGTIISAPKDIAVFVSLLGPSAGGLALGVDADREEETLLGMFTFDVEKNPTQTFPLKNMLLPRAFSHVKLLVKSNWGNPWYTCIYRVKVHGKMENQKASTQGQD
;
A
#
# COMPACT_ATOMS: atom_id res chain seq x y z
N VAL A 1 14.17 7.82 7.38
CA VAL A 1 12.99 8.42 8.04
C VAL A 1 13.43 8.88 9.43
N PHE A 2 12.88 9.97 9.96
CA PHE A 2 13.22 10.48 11.30
C PHE A 2 12.13 10.13 12.30
N PRO A 3 12.44 9.84 13.58
CA PRO A 3 11.43 9.56 14.61
C PRO A 3 10.35 10.66 14.67
N GLY A 4 9.09 10.25 14.78
CA GLY A 4 7.94 11.16 14.81
C GLY A 4 7.38 11.56 13.43
N ASN A 5 8.15 11.42 12.34
CA ASN A 5 7.67 11.69 10.98
C ASN A 5 6.93 10.47 10.40
N CYS A 6 5.86 10.05 11.08
CA CYS A 6 4.99 8.94 10.66
C CYS A 6 3.52 9.34 10.71
N TRP A 7 2.71 8.63 9.94
CA TRP A 7 1.25 8.70 10.06
C TRP A 7 0.78 7.71 11.10
N ALA A 8 0.26 8.23 12.23
CA ALA A 8 -0.33 7.43 13.29
C ALA A 8 -1.85 7.30 13.10
N PHE A 9 -2.38 6.09 13.22
CA PHE A 9 -3.81 5.84 13.32
C PHE A 9 -4.16 5.11 14.62
N LYS A 10 -5.38 5.30 15.10
CA LYS A 10 -5.88 4.73 16.36
C LYS A 10 -5.98 3.20 16.27
N GLY A 11 -5.52 2.50 17.30
CA GLY A 11 -5.57 1.05 17.42
C GLY A 11 -4.53 0.32 16.56
N HIS A 12 -4.80 -0.95 16.27
CA HIS A 12 -3.88 -1.87 15.58
C HIS A 12 -4.36 -2.29 14.18
N GLN A 13 -5.52 -1.79 13.74
CA GLN A 13 -6.08 -2.04 12.41
C GLN A 13 -6.36 -0.71 11.72
N GLY A 14 -6.00 -0.62 10.45
CA GLY A 14 -6.15 0.59 9.66
C GLY A 14 -5.77 0.35 8.22
N GLN A 15 -6.12 1.29 7.34
CA GLN A 15 -5.83 1.15 5.92
C GLN A 15 -5.45 2.49 5.30
N VAL A 16 -4.64 2.43 4.25
CA VAL A 16 -4.35 3.58 3.39
C VAL A 16 -4.49 3.16 1.94
N VAL A 17 -5.18 3.98 1.15
CA VAL A 17 -5.30 3.84 -0.30
C VAL A 17 -4.37 4.88 -0.95
N ILE A 18 -3.49 4.42 -1.82
CA ILE A 18 -2.45 5.23 -2.45
C ILE A 18 -2.77 5.31 -3.94
N LYS A 19 -3.10 6.51 -4.44
CA LYS A 19 -3.17 6.81 -5.86
C LYS A 19 -1.74 6.92 -6.42
N LEU A 20 -1.44 6.11 -7.43
CA LEU A 20 -0.16 6.10 -8.12
C LEU A 20 -0.09 7.22 -9.16
N PRO A 21 1.11 7.74 -9.47
CA PRO A 21 1.28 8.81 -10.46
C PRO A 21 0.97 8.36 -11.90
N ALA A 22 0.96 7.05 -12.16
CA ALA A 22 0.62 6.44 -13.44
C ALA A 22 -0.02 5.06 -13.21
N ARG A 23 -0.51 4.41 -14.27
CA ARG A 23 -0.83 2.99 -14.20
C ARG A 23 0.47 2.18 -14.15
N VAL A 24 0.58 1.26 -13.19
CA VAL A 24 1.81 0.51 -12.90
C VAL A 24 1.53 -0.99 -12.85
N TYR A 25 2.35 -1.79 -13.52
CA TYR A 25 2.46 -3.23 -13.33
C TYR A 25 3.25 -3.49 -12.04
N LEU A 26 2.54 -3.76 -10.95
CA LEU A 26 3.09 -3.85 -9.60
C LEU A 26 4.03 -5.04 -9.44
N THR A 27 5.16 -4.86 -8.78
CA THR A 27 6.12 -5.95 -8.53
C THR A 27 6.36 -6.18 -7.05
N ALA A 28 6.41 -5.11 -6.26
CA ALA A 28 6.66 -5.19 -4.83
C ALA A 28 6.09 -3.96 -4.10
N ILE A 29 5.99 -4.08 -2.78
CA ILE A 29 5.80 -2.94 -1.88
C ILE A 29 6.96 -2.92 -0.87
N THR A 30 7.43 -1.75 -0.48
CA THR A 30 8.38 -1.60 0.64
C THR A 30 7.71 -0.86 1.78
N LEU A 31 7.81 -1.42 2.98
CA LEU A 31 7.56 -0.70 4.21
C LEU A 31 8.88 -0.31 4.86
N GLN A 32 8.92 0.91 5.38
CA GLN A 32 10.01 1.40 6.19
C GLN A 32 9.48 1.88 7.53
N HIS A 33 10.23 1.59 8.58
CA HIS A 33 10.04 2.07 9.94
C HIS A 33 11.39 2.62 10.48
N ILE A 34 11.38 3.33 11.61
CA ILE A 34 12.62 3.63 12.35
C ILE A 34 13.21 2.35 12.96
N SER A 35 14.52 2.31 13.18
CA SER A 35 15.19 1.26 13.94
C SER A 35 14.89 1.40 15.45
N LYS A 36 15.14 0.33 16.22
CA LYS A 36 15.08 0.37 17.69
C LYS A 36 16.00 1.44 18.27
N ASP A 37 17.23 1.53 17.76
CA ASP A 37 18.25 2.50 18.23
C ASP A 37 17.87 3.96 17.96
N ALA A 38 17.08 4.21 16.90
CA ALA A 38 16.58 5.54 16.60
C ALA A 38 15.32 5.89 17.41
N SER A 39 14.72 4.94 18.13
CA SER A 39 13.51 5.17 18.91
C SER A 39 13.84 5.78 20.27
N PRO A 40 13.26 6.94 20.64
CA PRO A 40 13.46 7.51 21.97
C PRO A 40 13.02 6.59 23.12
N SER A 41 12.05 5.71 22.88
CA SER A 41 11.57 4.74 23.87
C SER A 41 12.35 3.42 23.88
N GLY A 42 13.34 3.25 22.98
CA GLY A 42 14.04 1.98 22.75
C GLY A 42 13.18 0.86 22.15
N THR A 43 11.91 1.13 21.84
CA THR A 43 10.96 0.13 21.28
C THR A 43 10.30 0.64 20.01
N ILE A 44 9.87 -0.29 19.16
CA ILE A 44 9.13 -0.01 17.92
C ILE A 44 7.83 -0.81 17.85
N ILE A 45 7.19 -1.02 19.01
CA ILE A 45 5.95 -1.81 19.15
C ILE A 45 4.74 -1.20 18.41
N SER A 46 4.82 0.06 18.01
CA SER A 46 3.81 0.71 17.15
C SER A 46 4.00 0.44 15.66
N ALA A 47 5.04 -0.31 15.26
CA ALA A 47 5.24 -0.68 13.86
C ALA A 47 4.09 -1.58 13.37
N PRO A 48 3.67 -1.48 12.11
CA PRO A 48 2.78 -2.46 11.50
C PRO A 48 3.38 -3.86 11.60
N LYS A 49 2.56 -4.87 11.84
CA LYS A 49 2.98 -6.27 11.87
C LYS A 49 2.41 -7.01 10.67
N ASP A 50 1.17 -7.51 10.79
CA ASP A 50 0.54 -8.26 9.71
C ASP A 50 -0.14 -7.27 8.76
N ILE A 51 0.20 -7.36 7.48
CA ILE A 51 -0.30 -6.47 6.43
C ILE A 51 -0.87 -7.28 5.27
N ALA A 52 -1.79 -6.66 4.55
CA ALA A 52 -2.33 -7.17 3.29
C ALA A 52 -2.34 -6.06 2.24
N VAL A 53 -2.05 -6.42 1.00
CA VAL A 53 -1.97 -5.48 -0.13
C VAL A 53 -3.05 -5.83 -1.13
N PHE A 54 -3.87 -4.84 -1.50
CA PHE A 54 -4.96 -4.99 -2.46
C PHE A 54 -4.86 -3.97 -3.59
N VAL A 55 -5.54 -4.27 -4.69
CA VAL A 55 -5.81 -3.36 -5.80
C VAL A 55 -7.29 -3.39 -6.14
N SER A 56 -7.85 -2.27 -6.58
CA SER A 56 -9.23 -2.22 -7.10
C SER A 56 -9.25 -2.51 -8.60
N LEU A 57 -10.19 -3.34 -9.05
CA LEU A 57 -10.38 -3.69 -10.46
C LEU A 57 -11.14 -2.61 -11.25
N LEU A 58 -11.89 -1.76 -10.55
CA LEU A 58 -12.64 -0.64 -11.12
C LEU A 58 -11.77 0.62 -11.04
N GLY A 59 -11.38 1.14 -12.21
CA GLY A 59 -10.83 2.49 -12.29
C GLY A 59 -11.93 3.52 -11.98
N PRO A 60 -11.61 4.83 -11.93
CA PRO A 60 -12.59 5.90 -11.69
C PRO A 60 -13.69 6.05 -12.77
N SER A 61 -13.81 5.11 -13.72
CA SER A 61 -14.85 5.09 -14.75
C SER A 61 -16.16 4.42 -14.32
N ALA A 62 -16.32 4.00 -13.06
CA ALA A 62 -17.63 3.59 -12.52
C ALA A 62 -18.48 4.80 -12.05
N GLY A 63 -18.10 6.03 -12.42
CA GLY A 63 -18.87 7.25 -12.20
C GLY A 63 -20.00 7.46 -13.21
N GLY A 64 -20.77 6.40 -13.51
CA GLY A 64 -21.91 6.50 -14.41
C GLY A 64 -22.61 5.16 -14.57
N LEU A 65 -23.80 5.05 -13.96
CA LEU A 65 -24.75 3.94 -14.02
C LEU A 65 -24.53 2.82 -13.00
N ALA A 66 -24.83 3.12 -11.73
CA ALA A 66 -25.39 2.10 -10.83
C ALA A 66 -26.77 2.61 -10.38
N LEU A 67 -27.80 2.19 -11.11
CA LEU A 67 -29.18 2.21 -10.63
C LEU A 67 -29.25 1.22 -9.44
N GLY A 68 -30.06 1.58 -8.45
CA GLY A 68 -30.04 1.04 -7.10
C GLY A 68 -29.94 -0.49 -6.97
N VAL A 69 -29.49 -0.86 -5.75
CA VAL A 69 -29.21 -2.19 -5.20
C VAL A 69 -27.72 -2.55 -5.25
N ASP A 70 -27.05 -2.36 -4.11
CA ASP A 70 -25.70 -2.81 -3.73
C ASP A 70 -24.50 -2.28 -4.55
N ALA A 71 -24.37 -0.95 -4.66
CA ALA A 71 -23.29 -0.26 -5.38
C ALA A 71 -21.94 -0.13 -4.64
N ASP A 72 -21.66 -0.94 -3.61
CA ASP A 72 -20.52 -0.71 -2.69
C ASP A 72 -19.45 -1.83 -2.66
N ARG A 73 -19.53 -2.82 -3.54
CA ARG A 73 -18.45 -3.81 -3.66
C ARG A 73 -17.46 -3.36 -4.73
N GLU A 74 -16.55 -2.45 -4.36
CA GLU A 74 -15.26 -2.38 -5.04
C GLU A 74 -14.65 -3.78 -5.00
N GLU A 75 -14.63 -4.47 -6.13
CA GLU A 75 -14.03 -5.80 -6.21
C GLU A 75 -12.51 -5.64 -6.07
N GLU A 76 -12.03 -5.82 -4.84
CA GLU A 76 -10.62 -5.74 -4.51
C GLU A 76 -9.94 -7.09 -4.71
N THR A 77 -8.77 -7.07 -5.34
CA THR A 77 -7.93 -8.25 -5.52
C THR A 77 -6.77 -8.23 -4.54
N LEU A 78 -6.62 -9.30 -3.75
CA LEU A 78 -5.48 -9.50 -2.85
C LEU A 78 -4.21 -9.81 -3.66
N LEU A 79 -3.19 -8.98 -3.52
CA LEU A 79 -1.87 -9.18 -4.14
C LEU A 79 -0.88 -9.90 -3.22
N GLY A 80 -1.13 -9.88 -1.91
CA GLY A 80 -0.29 -10.60 -0.95
C GLY A 80 -0.59 -10.23 0.50
N MET A 81 -0.19 -11.13 1.39
CA MET A 81 -0.17 -10.92 2.83
C MET A 81 1.26 -11.13 3.32
N PHE A 82 1.71 -10.25 4.21
CA PHE A 82 3.08 -10.23 4.70
C PHE A 82 3.12 -9.85 6.18
N THR A 83 4.26 -10.11 6.81
CA THR A 83 4.56 -9.65 8.17
C THR A 83 5.80 -8.78 8.12
N PHE A 84 5.69 -7.53 8.57
CA PHE A 84 6.84 -6.67 8.80
C PHE A 84 7.51 -7.07 10.11
N ASP A 85 8.79 -7.43 10.03
CA ASP A 85 9.55 -8.03 11.12
C ASP A 85 10.47 -7.02 11.82
N VAL A 86 10.11 -6.61 13.03
CA VAL A 86 10.87 -5.59 13.79
C VAL A 86 12.28 -6.03 14.21
N GLU A 87 12.60 -7.32 14.10
CA GLU A 87 13.94 -7.85 14.37
C GLU A 87 14.85 -7.82 13.13
N LYS A 88 14.30 -7.54 11.95
CA LYS A 88 15.04 -7.42 10.69
C LYS A 88 15.37 -5.97 10.35
N ASN A 89 15.85 -5.76 9.12
CA ASN A 89 16.10 -4.43 8.58
C ASN A 89 14.87 -3.52 8.73
N PRO A 90 15.05 -2.24 9.13
CA PRO A 90 13.94 -1.28 9.25
C PRO A 90 13.25 -0.97 7.91
N THR A 91 13.85 -1.35 6.79
CA THR A 91 13.28 -1.25 5.44
C THR A 91 13.12 -2.64 4.87
N GLN A 92 11.88 -3.06 4.57
CA GLN A 92 11.55 -4.40 4.10
C GLN A 92 10.71 -4.33 2.83
N THR A 93 11.12 -5.11 1.84
CA THR A 93 10.47 -5.19 0.53
C THR A 93 9.77 -6.54 0.39
N PHE A 94 8.51 -6.49 0.01
CA PHE A 94 7.62 -7.64 -0.10
C PHE A 94 7.23 -7.83 -1.57
N PRO A 95 7.65 -8.95 -2.20
CA PRO A 95 7.28 -9.25 -3.59
C PRO A 95 5.79 -9.60 -3.66
N LEU A 96 5.08 -8.98 -4.61
CA LEU A 96 3.65 -9.21 -4.80
C LEU A 96 3.40 -10.39 -5.75
N LYS A 97 2.32 -11.13 -5.53
CA LYS A 97 1.89 -12.23 -6.42
C LYS A 97 1.19 -11.69 -7.69
N ASN A 98 1.80 -10.70 -8.35
CA ASN A 98 1.25 -10.06 -9.55
C ASN A 98 1.51 -10.87 -10.84
N MET A 99 2.32 -11.93 -10.81
CA MET A 99 2.62 -12.70 -12.02
C MET A 99 1.36 -13.24 -12.74
N LEU A 100 0.21 -13.29 -12.07
CA LEU A 100 -1.06 -13.77 -12.61
C LEU A 100 -2.00 -12.66 -13.14
N LEU A 101 -1.69 -11.38 -12.95
CA LEU A 101 -2.53 -10.27 -13.43
C LEU A 101 -1.77 -9.45 -14.48
N PRO A 102 -2.02 -9.65 -15.79
CA PRO A 102 -1.35 -8.91 -16.86
C PRO A 102 -1.91 -7.48 -17.02
N ARG A 103 -2.18 -6.78 -15.92
CA ARG A 103 -2.83 -5.47 -15.88
C ARG A 103 -2.06 -4.48 -15.00
N ALA A 104 -2.07 -3.23 -15.41
CA ALA A 104 -1.54 -2.10 -14.65
C ALA A 104 -2.62 -1.45 -13.78
N PHE A 105 -2.25 -1.03 -12.56
CA PHE A 105 -3.15 -0.45 -11.57
C PHE A 105 -2.80 1.01 -11.28
N SER A 106 -3.79 1.83 -10.95
CA SER A 106 -3.62 3.24 -10.54
C SER A 106 -3.77 3.46 -9.04
N HIS A 107 -4.24 2.46 -8.29
CA HIS A 107 -4.43 2.54 -6.84
C HIS A 107 -3.93 1.26 -6.17
N VAL A 108 -3.34 1.41 -5.00
CA VAL A 108 -2.93 0.31 -4.12
C VAL A 108 -3.45 0.57 -2.72
N LYS A 109 -4.10 -0.42 -2.12
CA LYS A 109 -4.50 -0.38 -0.72
C LYS A 109 -3.52 -1.20 0.12
N LEU A 110 -2.97 -0.57 1.15
CA LEU A 110 -2.27 -1.26 2.24
C LEU A 110 -3.22 -1.35 3.43
N LEU A 111 -3.57 -2.57 3.80
CA LEU A 111 -4.34 -2.89 5.00
C LEU A 111 -3.37 -3.37 6.09
N VAL A 112 -3.36 -2.69 7.23
CA VAL A 112 -2.68 -3.13 8.45
C VAL A 112 -3.68 -3.89 9.31
N LYS A 113 -3.36 -5.14 9.66
CA LYS A 113 -4.22 -6.06 10.42
C LYS A 113 -3.84 -6.10 11.91
N SER A 114 -2.57 -5.85 12.22
CA SER A 114 -2.02 -5.87 13.58
C SER A 114 -0.78 -4.98 13.67
N ASN A 115 -0.34 -4.70 14.89
CA ASN A 115 0.94 -4.08 15.20
C ASN A 115 1.75 -4.95 16.16
N TRP A 116 2.90 -4.46 16.61
CA TRP A 116 3.81 -5.17 17.52
C TRP A 116 3.50 -4.97 19.02
N GLY A 117 2.27 -4.63 19.37
CA GLY A 117 1.78 -4.62 20.75
C GLY A 117 1.50 -3.25 21.35
N ASN A 118 1.57 -2.16 20.56
CA ASN A 118 1.11 -0.86 21.06
C ASN A 118 -0.43 -0.84 21.17
N PRO A 119 -1.01 -0.60 22.37
CA PRO A 119 -2.46 -0.72 22.56
C PRO A 119 -3.26 0.48 22.04
N TRP A 120 -2.60 1.60 21.72
CA TRP A 120 -3.29 2.86 21.41
C TRP A 120 -3.22 3.24 19.94
N TYR A 121 -2.11 2.95 19.25
CA TYR A 121 -1.91 3.38 17.88
C TYR A 121 -0.91 2.51 17.10
N THR A 122 -0.91 2.68 15.79
CA THR A 122 0.08 2.12 14.86
C THR A 122 0.63 3.24 13.99
N CYS A 123 1.93 3.24 13.74
CA CYS A 123 2.59 4.31 12.97
C CYS A 123 3.24 3.79 11.68
N ILE A 124 2.82 4.34 10.54
CA ILE A 124 3.41 4.05 9.24
C ILE A 124 4.36 5.20 8.86
N TYR A 125 5.66 4.91 8.71
CA TYR A 125 6.64 5.93 8.32
C TYR A 125 6.71 6.14 6.81
N ARG A 126 6.89 5.06 6.04
CA ARG A 126 6.92 5.17 4.58
C ARG A 126 6.47 3.89 3.91
N VAL A 127 5.62 4.06 2.91
CA VAL A 127 5.24 3.03 1.95
C VAL A 127 5.83 3.41 0.60
N LYS A 128 6.48 2.46 -0.09
CA LYS A 128 6.91 2.63 -1.48
C LYS A 128 6.26 1.53 -2.31
N VAL A 129 5.71 1.91 -3.45
CA VAL A 129 5.12 0.96 -4.41
C VAL A 129 6.08 0.84 -5.59
N HIS A 130 6.37 -0.40 -6.00
CA HIS A 130 7.32 -0.69 -7.07
C HIS A 130 6.61 -1.37 -8.24
N GLY A 131 7.08 -1.09 -9.45
CA GLY A 131 6.59 -1.71 -10.67
C GLY A 131 7.04 -1.00 -11.92
N LYS A 132 6.61 -1.51 -13.07
CA LYS A 132 6.86 -0.89 -14.38
C LYS A 132 5.67 -0.02 -14.76
N MET A 133 5.91 1.25 -15.11
CA MET A 133 4.85 2.10 -15.63
C MET A 133 4.32 1.54 -16.96
N GLU A 134 3.02 1.57 -17.14
CA GLU A 134 2.42 1.32 -18.45
C GLU A 134 2.81 2.50 -19.36
N ASN A 135 3.60 2.21 -20.40
CA ASN A 135 3.99 3.24 -21.37
C ASN A 135 2.72 3.81 -22.00
N GLN A 136 2.47 5.10 -21.79
CA GLN A 136 1.53 5.82 -22.64
C GLN A 136 2.16 5.84 -24.03
N LYS A 137 1.55 5.19 -25.02
CA LYS A 137 1.90 5.49 -26.41
C LYS A 137 1.74 7.00 -26.56
N ALA A 138 2.83 7.68 -26.89
CA ALA A 138 2.76 9.08 -27.29
C ALA A 138 1.68 9.18 -28.36
N SER A 139 0.67 10.00 -28.12
CA SER A 139 -0.26 10.41 -29.17
C SER A 139 0.57 11.10 -30.22
N THR A 140 0.96 10.38 -31.27
CA THR A 140 1.44 10.98 -32.52
C THR A 140 0.24 11.70 -33.13
N GLN A 141 -0.05 12.91 -32.66
CA GLN A 141 -0.75 13.88 -33.47
C GLN A 141 0.32 14.61 -34.26
N GLY A 142 0.70 13.99 -35.38
CA GLY A 142 0.99 14.78 -36.56
C GLY A 142 -0.33 15.37 -37.03
N GLN A 143 -0.37 16.67 -37.20
CA GLN A 143 -1.33 17.36 -38.04
C GLN A 143 -0.56 18.48 -38.73
N ASP A 144 -0.73 18.46 -40.05
CA ASP A 144 -0.01 19.21 -41.08
C ASP A 144 -0.18 20.74 -40.98
#